data_AF-A0A1G2DFD7-F1
#
_entry.id   AF-A0A1G2DFD7-F1
#
_cell.length_a   1.000
_cell.length_b   1.000
_cell.length_c   1.000
_cell.angle_alpha   90.00
_cell.angle_beta   90.00
_cell.angle_gamma   90.00
#
_symmetry.space_group_name_H-M   'P 1'
#
loop_
_entity.id
_entity.type
_entity.pdbx_description
1 polymer ?
#
loop_
_entity_poly.entity_id
_entity_poly.type
_entity_poly.pdbx_seq_one_letter_code
_entity_poly.pdbx_strand_id
1 'polypeptide(L)'
;MLTDQDIQKLKKVVATKEDLKEVHAEISGLRSNTEKGFEEVHAEISGLRSNTEKGFEEVHAEISDLKTLVQSLAVSVDGLAKSVDDLRIEYAAVLGKLDRHERWIKQIADKIGVHLDEW
;
A
#
# COMPACT_ATOMS: atom_id res chain seq x y z
N MET A 1 61.35 -53.72 -22.47
CA MET A 1 60.10 -54.41 -22.08
C MET A 1 59.74 -54.01 -20.66
N LEU A 2 58.46 -53.88 -20.35
CA LEU A 2 58.02 -53.66 -18.96
C LEU A 2 58.32 -54.91 -18.12
N THR A 3 58.78 -54.71 -16.88
CA THR A 3 59.00 -55.77 -15.89
C THR A 3 57.74 -56.00 -15.04
N ASP A 4 57.65 -57.14 -14.36
CA ASP A 4 56.56 -57.40 -13.39
C ASP A 4 56.49 -56.33 -12.29
N GLN A 5 57.66 -55.81 -11.89
CA GLN A 5 57.73 -54.71 -10.93
C GLN A 5 57.08 -53.43 -11.47
N ASP A 6 57.19 -53.17 -12.79
CA ASP A 6 56.52 -52.05 -13.46
C ASP A 6 55.00 -52.28 -13.55
N ILE A 7 54.56 -53.51 -13.85
CA ILE A 7 53.13 -53.87 -13.90
C ILE A 7 52.48 -53.72 -12.51
N GLN A 8 53.16 -54.12 -11.44
CA GLN A 8 52.65 -53.98 -10.07
C GLN A 8 52.56 -52.52 -9.62
N LYS A 9 53.50 -51.67 -10.05
CA LYS A 9 53.41 -50.22 -9.81
C LYS A 9 52.21 -49.62 -10.54
N LEU A 10 51.98 -49.98 -11.80
CA LEU A 10 50.83 -49.51 -12.58
C LEU A 10 49.49 -49.92 -11.93
N LYS A 11 49.36 -51.17 -11.46
CA LYS A 11 48.14 -51.63 -10.76
C LYS A 11 47.80 -50.83 -9.50
N LYS A 12 48.77 -50.22 -8.83
CA LYS A 12 48.55 -49.42 -7.61
C LYS A 12 48.09 -47.99 -7.89
N VAL A 13 48.38 -47.46 -9.08
CA VAL A 13 48.10 -46.05 -9.43
C VAL A 13 46.97 -45.89 -10.45
N VAL A 14 46.61 -46.97 -11.14
CA VAL A 14 45.50 -46.97 -12.10
C VAL A 14 44.20 -47.28 -11.37
N ALA A 15 43.19 -46.42 -11.58
CA ALA A 15 41.86 -46.62 -11.03
C ALA A 15 41.28 -47.97 -11.46
N THR A 16 40.69 -48.69 -10.51
CA THR A 16 40.03 -49.96 -10.75
C THR A 16 38.63 -49.73 -11.35
N LYS A 17 38.03 -50.81 -11.87
CA LYS A 17 36.64 -50.78 -12.30
C LYS A 17 35.67 -50.41 -11.17
N GLU A 18 36.01 -50.77 -9.93
CA GLU A 18 35.17 -50.46 -8.77
C GLU A 18 35.25 -48.98 -8.42
N ASP A 19 36.46 -48.41 -8.41
CA ASP A 19 36.69 -46.96 -8.23
C ASP A 19 35.88 -46.15 -9.25
N LEU A 20 35.86 -46.59 -10.52
CA LEU A 20 35.09 -45.92 -11.57
C LEU A 20 33.57 -46.04 -11.39
N LYS A 21 33.07 -47.15 -10.83
CA LYS A 21 31.63 -47.30 -10.53
C LYS A 21 31.23 -46.41 -9.36
N GLU A 22 32.05 -46.34 -8.33
CA GLU A 22 31.81 -45.47 -7.17
C GLU A 22 31.72 -44.02 -7.61
N VAL A 23 32.72 -43.53 -8.36
CA VAL A 23 32.70 -42.18 -8.96
C VAL A 23 31.45 -41.97 -9.83
N HIS A 24 31.06 -42.95 -10.64
CA HIS A 24 29.85 -42.83 -11.46
C HIS A 24 28.57 -42.72 -10.63
N ALA A 25 28.48 -43.48 -9.52
CA ALA A 25 27.36 -43.40 -8.59
C ALA A 25 27.31 -42.04 -7.88
N GLU A 26 28.45 -41.53 -7.42
CA GLU A 26 28.56 -40.19 -6.81
C GLU A 26 28.14 -39.09 -7.79
N ILE A 27 28.64 -39.13 -9.03
CA ILE A 27 28.27 -38.17 -10.08
C ILE A 27 26.76 -38.24 -10.35
N SER A 28 26.18 -39.43 -10.39
CA SER A 28 24.73 -39.61 -10.60
C SER A 28 23.93 -39.03 -9.43
N GLY A 29 24.40 -39.23 -8.19
CA GLY A 29 23.81 -38.67 -6.99
C GLY A 29 23.90 -37.13 -6.97
N LEU A 30 25.06 -36.56 -7.27
CA LEU A 30 25.27 -35.12 -7.38
C LEU A 30 24.37 -34.50 -8.44
N ARG A 31 24.24 -35.16 -9.61
CA ARG A 31 23.34 -34.72 -10.67
C ARG A 31 21.89 -34.69 -10.20
N SER A 32 21.41 -35.77 -9.59
CA SER A 32 20.03 -35.85 -9.08
C SER A 32 19.74 -34.80 -8.00
N ASN A 33 20.66 -34.61 -7.05
CA ASN A 33 20.52 -33.58 -6.02
C ASN A 33 20.52 -32.17 -6.61
N THR A 34 21.35 -31.93 -7.63
CA THR A 34 21.40 -30.65 -8.34
C THR A 34 20.09 -30.37 -9.08
N GLU A 35 19.56 -31.36 -9.81
CA GLU A 35 18.26 -31.26 -10.51
C GLU A 35 17.14 -30.92 -9.52
N LYS A 36 17.06 -31.64 -8.39
CA LYS A 36 16.08 -31.37 -7.34
C LYS A 36 16.23 -29.97 -6.73
N GLY A 37 17.46 -29.53 -6.44
CA GLY A 37 17.71 -28.19 -5.91
C GLY A 37 17.28 -27.08 -6.87
N PHE A 38 17.45 -27.27 -8.18
CA PHE A 38 16.96 -26.33 -9.19
C PHE A 38 15.43 -26.30 -9.27
N GLU A 39 14.75 -27.45 -9.15
CA GLU A 39 13.30 -27.52 -9.10
C GLU A 39 12.72 -26.77 -7.89
N GLU A 40 13.32 -26.97 -6.71
CA GLU A 40 12.93 -26.29 -5.46
C GLU A 40 13.09 -24.76 -5.60
N VAL A 41 14.25 -24.29 -6.06
CA VAL A 41 14.50 -22.85 -6.28
C VAL A 41 13.53 -22.27 -7.31
N HIS A 42 13.23 -23.00 -8.39
CA HIS A 42 12.28 -22.54 -9.39
C HIS A 42 10.85 -22.38 -8.83
N ALA A 43 10.42 -23.32 -7.98
CA ALA A 43 9.15 -23.26 -7.29
C ALA A 43 9.08 -22.07 -6.32
N GLU A 44 10.14 -21.84 -5.53
CA GLU A 44 10.23 -20.69 -4.62
C GLU A 44 10.18 -19.36 -5.37
N ILE A 45 10.95 -19.21 -6.45
CA ILE A 45 10.94 -17.99 -7.28
C ILE A 45 9.55 -17.76 -7.87
N SER A 46 8.88 -18.81 -8.34
CA SER A 46 7.53 -18.72 -8.90
C SER A 46 6.51 -18.28 -7.82
N GLY A 47 6.62 -18.83 -6.61
CA GLY A 47 5.80 -18.45 -5.47
C GLY A 47 6.03 -17.00 -5.04
N LEU A 48 7.29 -16.57 -4.93
CA LEU A 48 7.64 -15.18 -4.61
C LEU A 48 7.10 -14.20 -5.66
N ARG A 49 7.22 -14.53 -6.96
CA ARG A 49 6.69 -13.71 -8.04
C ARG A 49 5.17 -13.57 -7.94
N SER A 50 4.45 -14.67 -7.73
CA SER A 50 2.98 -14.66 -7.60
C SER A 50 2.52 -13.86 -6.38
N ASN A 51 3.16 -14.05 -5.23
CA ASN A 51 2.83 -13.29 -4.02
C ASN A 51 3.11 -11.79 -4.18
N THR A 52 4.20 -11.45 -4.85
CA THR A 52 4.56 -10.05 -5.13
C THR A 52 3.53 -9.40 -6.05
N GLU A 53 3.13 -10.07 -7.13
CA GLU A 53 2.10 -9.59 -8.05
C GLU A 53 0.77 -9.34 -7.33
N LYS A 54 0.31 -10.31 -6.52
CA LYS A 54 -0.90 -10.17 -5.71
C LYS A 54 -0.81 -9.00 -4.72
N GLY A 55 0.34 -8.85 -4.05
CA GLY A 55 0.57 -7.73 -3.12
C GLY A 55 0.49 -6.37 -3.81
N PHE A 56 0.99 -6.25 -5.05
CA PHE A 56 0.85 -5.03 -5.84
C PHE A 56 -0.59 -4.76 -6.27
N GLU A 57 -1.36 -5.79 -6.63
CA GLU A 57 -2.78 -5.67 -6.96
C GLU A 57 -3.60 -5.17 -5.75
N GLU A 58 -3.36 -5.74 -4.56
CA GLU A 58 -4.01 -5.34 -3.31
C GLU A 58 -3.70 -3.87 -2.97
N VAL A 59 -2.43 -3.47 -3.02
CA VAL A 59 -2.02 -2.07 -2.79
C VAL A 59 -2.65 -1.12 -3.82
N HIS A 60 -2.74 -1.53 -5.09
CA HIS A 60 -3.37 -0.70 -6.13
C HIS A 60 -4.86 -0.47 -5.85
N ALA A 61 -5.57 -1.52 -5.42
CA ALA A 61 -6.98 -1.42 -5.03
C ALA A 61 -7.17 -0.47 -3.84
N GLU A 62 -6.38 -0.63 -2.78
CA GLU A 62 -6.44 0.25 -1.60
C GLU A 62 -6.18 1.72 -1.95
N ILE A 63 -5.21 1.99 -2.83
CA ILE A 63 -4.93 3.35 -3.32
C ILE A 63 -6.12 3.93 -4.10
N SER A 64 -6.79 3.11 -4.92
CA SER A 64 -7.97 3.53 -5.68
C SER A 64 -9.15 3.88 -4.75
N ASP A 65 -9.37 3.08 -3.72
CA ASP A 65 -10.42 3.31 -2.72
C ASP A 65 -10.13 4.57 -1.90
N LEU A 66 -8.89 4.75 -1.44
CA LEU A 66 -8.45 5.97 -0.75
C LEU A 66 -8.65 7.22 -1.60
N LYS A 67 -8.31 7.16 -2.89
CA LYS A 67 -8.53 8.28 -3.82
C LYS A 67 -10.01 8.66 -3.92
N THR A 68 -10.89 7.66 -3.97
CA THR A 68 -12.35 7.86 -4.02
C THR A 68 -12.87 8.50 -2.73
N LEU A 69 -12.40 8.03 -1.57
CA LEU A 69 -12.76 8.60 -0.27
C LEU A 69 -12.31 10.06 -0.15
N VAL A 70 -11.08 10.38 -0.58
CA VAL A 70 -10.57 11.76 -0.57
C VAL A 70 -11.39 12.67 -1.48
N GLN A 71 -11.81 12.20 -2.66
CA GLN A 71 -12.70 12.96 -3.55
C GLN A 71 -14.07 13.21 -2.90
N SER A 72 -14.66 12.21 -2.26
CA SER A 72 -15.93 12.36 -1.54
C SER A 72 -15.82 13.37 -0.38
N LEU A 73 -14.70 13.33 0.35
CA LEU A 73 -14.42 14.29 1.42
C LEU A 73 -14.29 15.71 0.87
N ALA A 74 -13.58 15.90 -0.24
CA ALA A 74 -13.44 17.21 -0.87
C ALA A 74 -14.80 17.81 -1.27
N VAL A 75 -15.69 17.01 -1.86
CA VAL A 75 -17.06 17.43 -2.19
C VAL A 75 -17.86 17.80 -0.93
N SER A 76 -17.72 17.01 0.13
CA SER A 76 -18.42 17.27 1.39
C SER A 76 -17.94 18.57 2.06
N VAL A 77 -16.63 18.83 2.03
CA VAL A 77 -16.03 20.07 2.55
C VAL A 77 -16.47 21.29 1.74
N ASP A 78 -16.53 21.18 0.40
CA ASP A 78 -17.05 22.25 -0.46
C ASP A 78 -18.51 22.57 -0.14
N GLY A 79 -19.34 21.54 0.04
CA GLY A 79 -20.73 21.69 0.49
C GLY A 79 -20.85 22.41 1.83
N LEU A 80 -20.02 22.04 2.81
CA LEU A 80 -20.00 22.70 4.12
C LEU A 80 -19.56 24.17 4.00
N ALA A 81 -18.54 24.46 3.21
CA ALA A 81 -18.08 25.83 2.97
C ALA A 81 -19.20 26.71 2.41
N LYS A 82 -19.98 26.17 1.46
CA LYS A 82 -21.16 26.86 0.93
C LYS A 82 -22.24 27.10 1.98
N SER A 83 -22.58 26.09 2.79
CA SER A 83 -23.57 26.25 3.86
C SER A 83 -23.14 27.30 4.90
N VAL A 84 -21.85 27.39 5.21
CA VAL A 84 -21.31 28.42 6.10
C VAL A 84 -21.45 29.82 5.50
N ASP A 85 -21.19 29.97 4.20
CA ASP A 85 -21.36 31.26 3.51
C ASP A 85 -22.83 31.70 3.45
N ASP A 86 -23.74 30.77 3.15
CA ASP A 86 -25.18 31.01 3.17
C ASP A 86 -25.64 31.47 4.57
N LEU A 87 -25.23 30.76 5.63
CA LEU A 87 -25.53 31.15 7.02
C LEU A 87 -24.96 32.53 7.38
N ARG A 88 -23.77 32.87 6.90
CA ARG A 88 -23.16 34.19 7.12
C ARG A 88 -24.01 35.29 6.48
N ILE A 89 -24.52 35.08 5.27
CA ILE A 89 -25.38 36.03 4.56
C ILE A 89 -26.71 36.19 5.31
N GLU A 90 -27.34 35.08 5.71
CA GLU A 90 -28.58 35.10 6.49
C GLU A 90 -28.41 35.84 7.82
N TYR A 91 -27.32 35.56 8.53
CA TYR A 91 -26.99 36.23 9.80
C TYR A 91 -26.85 37.75 9.62
N ALA A 92 -26.15 38.21 8.59
CA ALA A 92 -26.04 39.63 8.27
C ALA A 92 -27.41 40.28 7.96
N ALA A 93 -28.29 39.56 7.25
CA ALA A 93 -29.64 40.03 6.97
C ALA A 93 -30.51 40.14 8.24
N VAL A 94 -30.38 39.19 9.18
CA VAL A 94 -31.05 39.21 10.48
C VAL A 94 -30.57 40.40 11.32
N LEU A 95 -29.26 40.62 11.42
CA LEU A 95 -28.70 41.79 12.12
C LEU A 95 -29.28 43.10 11.54
N GLY A 96 -29.29 43.25 10.22
CA GLY A 96 -29.87 44.43 9.58
C GLY A 96 -31.37 44.61 9.83
N LYS A 97 -32.13 43.52 10.07
CA LYS A 97 -33.54 43.61 10.51
C LYS A 97 -33.64 44.08 11.96
N LEU A 98 -32.81 43.55 12.86
CA LEU A 98 -32.76 43.97 14.26
C LEU A 98 -32.45 45.46 14.38
N ASP A 99 -31.45 45.97 13.65
CA ASP A 99 -31.11 47.40 13.62
C ASP A 99 -32.26 48.30 13.13
N ARG A 100 -33.11 47.79 12.23
CA ARG A 100 -34.30 48.52 11.77
C ARG A 100 -35.41 48.48 12.83
N HIS A 101 -35.65 47.33 13.45
CA HIS A 101 -36.63 47.20 14.52
C HIS A 101 -36.28 48.09 15.70
N GLU A 102 -35.01 48.12 16.11
CA GLU A 102 -34.50 49.00 17.16
C GLU A 102 -34.82 50.48 16.87
N ARG A 103 -34.58 50.92 15.62
CA ARG A 103 -34.94 52.29 15.20
C ARG A 103 -36.44 52.55 15.20
N TRP A 104 -37.25 51.59 14.73
CA TRP A 104 -38.71 51.73 14.73
C TRP A 104 -39.27 51.84 16.15
N ILE A 105 -38.75 51.02 17.09
CA ILE A 105 -39.15 51.04 18.50
C ILE A 105 -38.86 52.42 19.10
N LYS A 106 -37.65 52.96 18.90
CA LYS A 106 -37.28 54.32 19.33
C LYS A 106 -38.22 55.39 18.76
N GLN A 107 -38.48 55.36 17.45
CA GLN A 107 -39.40 56.31 16.81
C GLN A 107 -40.84 56.22 17.32
N ILE A 108 -41.31 55.02 17.65
CA ILE A 108 -42.64 54.83 18.22
C ILE A 108 -42.69 55.41 19.63
N ALA A 109 -41.68 55.11 20.47
CA ALA A 109 -41.59 55.61 21.84
C ALA A 109 -41.61 57.15 21.88
N ASP A 110 -40.81 57.79 21.02
CA ASP A 110 -40.78 59.25 20.87
C ASP A 110 -42.16 59.82 20.53
N LYS A 111 -42.90 59.19 19.61
CA LYS A 111 -44.22 59.64 19.17
C LYS A 111 -45.30 59.54 20.26
N ILE A 112 -45.17 58.59 21.18
CA ILE A 112 -46.15 58.37 22.26
C ILE A 112 -45.71 59.02 23.58
N GLY A 113 -44.57 59.73 23.60
CA GLY A 113 -44.06 60.41 24.80
C GLY A 113 -43.48 59.48 25.86
N VAL A 114 -43.05 58.27 25.48
CA VAL A 114 -42.39 57.31 26.38
C VAL A 114 -40.87 57.45 26.23
N HIS A 115 -40.13 57.59 27.33
CA HIS A 115 -38.66 57.51 27.33
C HIS A 115 -38.22 56.06 27.45
N LEU A 116 -37.36 55.61 26.54
CA LEU A 116 -36.63 54.36 26.65
C LEU A 116 -35.26 54.70 27.23
N ASP A 117 -34.93 54.15 28.40
CA ASP A 117 -33.57 54.24 28.94
C ASP A 117 -32.60 53.47 28.01
N GLU A 118 -31.37 53.95 27.86
CA GLU A 118 -30.33 53.21 27.15
C GLU A 118 -29.99 51.93 27.94
N TRP A 119 -30.14 50.76 27.31
CA TRP A 119 -29.65 49.48 27.82
C TRP A 119 -28.25 49.20 27.28
#